data_AF-A0A833AQA7-F1
#
_entry.id   AF-A0A833AQA7-F1
#
_cell.length_a   1.000
_cell.length_b   1.000
_cell.length_c   1.000
_cell.angle_alpha   90.00
_cell.angle_beta   90.00
_cell.angle_gamma   90.00
#
_symmetry.space_group_name_H-M   'P 1'
#
loop_
_entity.id
_entity.type
_entity.pdbx_description
1 polymer ?
#
loop_
_entity_poly.entity_id
_entity_poly.type
_entity_poly.pdbx_seq_one_letter_code
_entity_poly.pdbx_strand_id
1 'polypeptide(L)'
;MSLGAIPVSKGADVLIIHNLPENAGFNMKINLAFSLMKALLCQAKKEAVDQQMYGFICDVFSFLDDDIPLREITTIACAKAGKILPVQFSPIATARQTQFPDACRLLFCHSGVTNEQNADFAHITHRHRESVIRGLQILNEKYQKKDIKIDHIRDLLPKRLHLDTDGFYELIRLVPEHLTDAHFLNQTGGTSSNGNDQTKTVAQLIPARNILVYMIGEYARCRELIVRLNMSDTEGAGRLLRISHDGERVAVRKNGRLEKFRLHYTDELLTDLQKIAAQNPESVPVYEQSGSVQTSSPEIDELVDLLHSINGVLGAHIWGYGAAGGALALVEKNVVDVCIERLENEYYKPRGFEKMVFGSRPVSGCGGIHFSAVELQAIEN
;
A
#
# COMPACT_ATOMS: atom_id res chain seq x y z
N MET A 1 -8.42 -6.33 -28.20
CA MET A 1 -8.93 -7.57 -28.82
C MET A 1 -10.31 -7.83 -28.25
N SER A 2 -11.34 -7.78 -29.08
CA SER A 2 -12.74 -7.98 -28.67
C SER A 2 -12.89 -9.38 -28.08
N LEU A 3 -13.39 -9.47 -26.84
CA LEU A 3 -14.05 -10.69 -26.36
C LEU A 3 -15.19 -10.94 -27.35
N GLY A 4 -15.00 -11.87 -28.28
CA GLY A 4 -16.10 -12.36 -29.12
C GLY A 4 -17.23 -12.75 -28.19
N ALA A 5 -18.40 -12.14 -28.39
CA ALA A 5 -19.55 -12.14 -27.47
C ALA A 5 -19.60 -13.46 -26.67
N ILE A 6 -19.28 -13.40 -25.38
CA ILE A 6 -19.59 -14.51 -24.49
C ILE A 6 -21.11 -14.59 -24.52
N PRO A 7 -21.72 -15.69 -25.00
CA PRO A 7 -23.18 -15.77 -25.03
C PRO A 7 -23.66 -15.69 -23.58
N VAL A 8 -24.18 -14.51 -23.22
CA VAL A 8 -24.74 -14.19 -21.91
C VAL A 8 -26.11 -14.86 -21.84
N SER A 9 -26.17 -16.18 -21.69
CA SER A 9 -27.48 -16.84 -21.49
C SER A 9 -27.44 -18.26 -20.93
N LYS A 10 -26.40 -18.67 -20.20
CA LYS A 10 -26.54 -19.85 -19.33
C LYS A 10 -26.80 -19.35 -17.93
N GLY A 11 -28.03 -19.56 -17.45
CA GLY A 11 -28.33 -19.42 -16.03
C GLY A 11 -27.38 -20.31 -15.23
N ALA A 12 -27.04 -19.86 -14.03
CA ALA A 12 -26.23 -20.62 -13.09
C ALA A 12 -26.81 -20.41 -11.69
N ASP A 13 -26.96 -21.51 -10.96
CA ASP A 13 -27.17 -21.45 -9.51
C ASP A 13 -25.81 -21.26 -8.85
N VAL A 14 -25.67 -20.20 -8.05
CA VAL A 14 -24.40 -19.81 -7.45
C VAL A 14 -24.55 -19.75 -5.94
N LEU A 15 -23.73 -20.54 -5.23
CA LEU A 15 -23.51 -20.43 -3.80
C LEU A 15 -22.18 -19.72 -3.56
N ILE A 16 -22.19 -18.65 -2.76
CA ILE A 16 -20.98 -17.89 -2.40
C ILE A 16 -20.61 -18.25 -0.97
N ILE A 17 -19.36 -18.69 -0.77
CA ILE A 17 -18.76 -18.96 0.53
C ILE A 17 -17.46 -18.15 0.61
N HIS A 18 -17.26 -17.35 1.66
CA HIS A 18 -16.02 -16.61 1.88
C HIS A 18 -15.59 -16.67 3.35
N ASN A 19 -14.30 -16.48 3.56
CA ASN A 19 -13.67 -16.34 4.86
C ASN A 19 -12.77 -15.08 4.93
N LEU A 20 -12.92 -14.16 3.97
CA LEU A 20 -12.24 -12.87 4.03
C LEU A 20 -12.83 -12.07 5.20
N PRO A 21 -11.98 -11.52 6.10
CA PRO A 21 -12.48 -10.72 7.19
C PRO A 21 -13.11 -9.43 6.67
N GLU A 22 -14.30 -9.13 7.17
CA GLU A 22 -15.04 -7.91 6.84
C GLU A 22 -14.34 -6.69 7.47
N ASN A 23 -14.43 -5.54 6.80
CA ASN A 23 -13.89 -4.26 7.27
C ASN A 23 -12.38 -4.24 7.60
N ALA A 24 -11.63 -5.26 7.16
CA ALA A 24 -10.23 -5.48 7.50
C ALA A 24 -9.25 -5.11 6.37
N GLY A 25 -9.67 -4.26 5.43
CA GLY A 25 -8.84 -3.84 4.29
C GLY A 25 -8.73 -4.87 3.15
N PHE A 26 -9.45 -5.99 3.22
CA PHE A 26 -9.54 -6.97 2.12
C PHE A 26 -10.67 -6.60 1.16
N ASN A 27 -10.37 -6.55 -0.15
CA ASN A 27 -11.36 -6.17 -1.15
C ASN A 27 -12.20 -7.37 -1.61
N MET A 28 -13.30 -7.62 -0.92
CA MET A 28 -14.23 -8.72 -1.25
C MET A 28 -14.89 -8.55 -2.63
N LYS A 29 -15.23 -7.31 -3.03
CA LYS A 29 -15.87 -7.03 -4.33
C LYS A 29 -15.04 -7.56 -5.49
N ILE A 30 -13.73 -7.30 -5.49
CA ILE A 30 -12.83 -7.79 -6.54
C ILE A 30 -12.71 -9.30 -6.51
N ASN A 31 -12.56 -9.90 -5.32
CA ASN A 31 -12.45 -11.36 -5.17
C ASN A 31 -13.69 -12.07 -5.73
N LEU A 32 -14.88 -11.53 -5.43
CA LEU A 32 -16.14 -12.04 -5.96
C LEU A 32 -16.22 -11.88 -7.48
N ALA A 33 -15.86 -10.72 -8.01
CA ALA A 33 -15.86 -10.46 -9.46
C ALA A 33 -14.95 -11.44 -10.22
N PHE A 34 -13.72 -11.66 -9.75
CA PHE A 34 -12.80 -12.64 -10.34
C PHE A 34 -13.35 -14.07 -10.25
N SER A 35 -13.89 -14.45 -9.09
CA SER A 35 -14.39 -15.81 -8.85
C SER A 35 -15.60 -16.14 -9.71
N LEU A 36 -16.57 -15.22 -9.80
CA LEU A 36 -17.74 -15.35 -10.67
C LEU A 36 -17.34 -15.39 -12.15
N MET A 37 -16.44 -14.49 -12.57
CA MET A 37 -15.96 -14.49 -13.95
C MET A 37 -15.28 -15.80 -14.31
N LYS A 38 -14.41 -16.34 -13.44
CA LYS A 38 -13.73 -17.61 -13.67
C LYS A 38 -14.73 -18.77 -13.71
N ALA A 39 -15.69 -18.81 -12.78
CA ALA A 39 -16.73 -19.84 -12.76
C ALA A 39 -17.57 -19.86 -14.03
N LEU A 40 -18.01 -18.68 -14.51
CA LEU A 40 -18.78 -18.54 -15.74
C LEU A 40 -17.97 -18.94 -16.98
N LEU A 41 -16.69 -18.57 -17.04
CA LEU A 41 -15.78 -18.99 -18.12
C LEU A 41 -15.60 -20.52 -18.13
N CYS A 42 -15.37 -21.12 -16.96
CA CYS A 42 -15.28 -22.57 -16.80
C CYS A 42 -16.59 -23.27 -17.24
N GLN A 43 -17.76 -22.78 -16.82
CA GLN A 43 -19.06 -23.31 -17.25
C GLN A 43 -19.28 -23.19 -18.77
N ALA A 44 -18.80 -22.09 -19.36
CA ALA A 44 -18.82 -21.86 -20.79
C ALA A 44 -17.77 -22.68 -21.56
N LYS A 45 -16.91 -23.44 -20.87
CA LYS A 45 -15.74 -24.13 -21.44
C LYS A 45 -14.84 -23.20 -22.25
N LYS A 46 -14.72 -21.95 -21.78
CA LYS A 46 -13.84 -20.93 -22.36
C LYS A 46 -12.63 -20.78 -21.46
N GLU A 47 -11.45 -20.83 -22.06
CA GLU A 47 -10.25 -20.34 -21.41
C GLU A 47 -10.13 -18.84 -21.70
N ALA A 48 -10.09 -18.02 -20.66
CA ALA A 48 -9.58 -16.66 -20.78
C ALA A 48 -8.13 -16.66 -20.29
N VAL A 49 -7.26 -16.01 -21.06
CA VAL A 49 -5.92 -15.66 -20.58
C VAL A 49 -6.10 -14.64 -19.45
N ASP A 50 -5.34 -14.74 -18.36
CA ASP A 50 -5.50 -13.88 -17.17
C ASP A 50 -5.47 -12.36 -17.51
N GLN A 51 -4.80 -11.97 -18.59
CA GLN A 51 -4.80 -10.59 -19.13
C GLN A 51 -6.17 -10.12 -19.65
N GLN A 52 -7.00 -11.01 -20.19
CA GLN A 52 -8.36 -10.67 -20.64
C GLN A 52 -9.31 -10.49 -19.45
N MET A 53 -9.14 -11.30 -18.40
CA MET A 53 -9.87 -11.12 -17.14
C MET A 53 -9.50 -9.80 -16.46
N TYR A 54 -8.22 -9.46 -16.48
CA TYR A 54 -7.71 -8.17 -15.99
C TYR A 54 -8.42 -6.98 -16.64
N GLY A 55 -8.42 -6.92 -17.98
CA GLY A 55 -9.05 -5.82 -18.73
C GLY A 55 -10.55 -5.72 -18.45
N PHE A 56 -11.26 -6.85 -18.48
CA PHE A 56 -12.69 -6.89 -18.21
C PHE A 56 -13.04 -6.37 -16.81
N ILE A 57 -12.26 -6.75 -15.78
CA ILE A 57 -12.54 -6.31 -14.42
C ILE A 57 -12.24 -4.81 -14.26
N CYS A 58 -11.22 -4.28 -14.94
CA CYS A 58 -11.02 -2.83 -15.01
C CYS A 58 -12.23 -2.12 -15.63
N ASP A 59 -12.81 -2.68 -16.70
CA ASP A 59 -14.02 -2.13 -17.33
C ASP A 59 -15.25 -2.19 -16.40
N VAL A 60 -15.40 -3.28 -15.63
CA VAL A 60 -16.48 -3.42 -14.62
C VAL A 60 -16.37 -2.33 -13.55
N PHE A 61 -15.18 -2.12 -12.98
CA PHE A 61 -14.99 -1.06 -11.98
C PHE A 61 -15.21 0.34 -12.56
N SER A 62 -14.79 0.56 -13.81
CA SER A 62 -15.07 1.80 -14.53
C SER A 62 -16.58 2.05 -14.70
N PHE A 63 -17.38 0.99 -14.90
CA PHE A 63 -18.84 1.09 -15.01
C PHE A 63 -19.53 1.38 -13.67
N LEU A 64 -18.91 1.01 -12.55
CA LEU A 64 -19.44 1.24 -11.21
C LEU A 64 -19.10 2.64 -10.65
N ASP A 65 -18.42 3.49 -11.44
CA ASP A 65 -17.84 4.77 -10.99
C ASP A 65 -16.94 4.63 -9.74
N ASP A 66 -16.39 3.43 -9.50
CA ASP A 66 -15.46 3.13 -8.42
C ASP A 66 -14.01 3.36 -8.91
N ASP A 67 -13.12 3.87 -8.04
CA ASP A 67 -11.68 3.93 -8.31
C ASP A 67 -11.15 2.53 -8.66
N ILE A 68 -10.44 2.38 -9.78
CA ILE A 68 -9.97 1.07 -10.24
C ILE A 68 -8.81 0.58 -9.33
N PRO A 69 -9.01 -0.51 -8.56
CA PRO A 69 -8.03 -1.01 -7.60
C PRO A 69 -6.99 -1.91 -8.30
N LEU A 70 -6.15 -1.29 -9.14
CA LEU A 70 -5.23 -1.99 -10.05
C LEU A 70 -4.27 -2.93 -9.31
N ARG A 71 -3.86 -2.60 -8.07
CA ARG A 71 -2.99 -3.44 -7.23
C ARG A 71 -3.65 -4.77 -6.90
N GLU A 72 -4.85 -4.73 -6.34
CA GLU A 72 -5.62 -5.90 -5.93
C GLU A 72 -6.01 -6.76 -7.14
N ILE A 73 -6.47 -6.12 -8.23
CA ILE A 73 -6.78 -6.80 -9.49
C ILE A 73 -5.55 -7.55 -10.01
N THR A 74 -4.39 -6.89 -10.06
CA THR A 74 -3.14 -7.52 -10.53
C THR A 74 -2.72 -8.67 -9.61
N THR A 75 -2.87 -8.49 -8.29
CA THR A 75 -2.50 -9.51 -7.30
C THR A 75 -3.36 -10.76 -7.47
N ILE A 76 -4.68 -10.62 -7.56
CA ILE A 76 -5.60 -11.75 -7.74
C ILE A 76 -5.38 -12.45 -9.08
N ALA A 77 -5.05 -11.69 -10.14
CA ALA A 77 -4.80 -12.26 -11.46
C ALA A 77 -3.45 -13.00 -11.57
N CYS A 78 -2.40 -12.53 -10.88
CA CYS A 78 -1.02 -12.95 -11.16
C CYS A 78 -0.26 -13.59 -9.98
N ALA A 79 -0.86 -13.63 -8.78
CA ALA A 79 -0.20 -14.21 -7.60
C ALA A 79 0.08 -15.71 -7.78
N LYS A 80 1.22 -16.15 -7.24
CA LYS A 80 1.61 -17.56 -7.19
C LYS A 80 1.96 -17.93 -5.75
N ALA A 81 1.58 -19.14 -5.36
CA ALA A 81 1.91 -19.66 -4.04
C ALA A 81 3.40 -19.57 -3.71
N GLY A 82 3.72 -19.10 -2.51
CA GLY A 82 5.09 -18.95 -2.02
C GLY A 82 5.90 -17.84 -2.69
N LYS A 83 5.28 -16.97 -3.50
CA LYS A 83 5.99 -15.91 -4.24
C LYS A 83 5.46 -14.52 -3.89
N ILE A 84 6.36 -13.56 -3.87
CA ILE A 84 6.05 -12.12 -3.84
C ILE A 84 6.04 -11.61 -5.28
N LEU A 85 5.01 -10.85 -5.63
CA LEU A 85 4.80 -10.27 -6.95
C LEU A 85 5.11 -8.78 -6.94
N PRO A 86 6.26 -8.34 -7.49
CA PRO A 86 6.50 -6.92 -7.71
C PRO A 86 5.67 -6.45 -8.91
N VAL A 87 4.87 -5.41 -8.70
CA VAL A 87 4.03 -4.79 -9.74
C VAL A 87 4.44 -3.33 -9.91
N GLN A 88 4.62 -2.92 -11.16
CA GLN A 88 4.77 -1.52 -11.55
C GLN A 88 3.54 -1.09 -12.35
N PHE A 89 3.13 0.18 -12.19
CA PHE A 89 2.05 0.80 -12.95
C PHE A 89 2.57 1.91 -13.88
N SER A 90 1.78 2.22 -14.91
CA SER A 90 2.00 3.26 -15.92
C SER A 90 3.28 3.10 -16.77
N PRO A 91 3.46 2.05 -17.60
CA PRO A 91 2.52 0.98 -17.88
C PRO A 91 2.57 -0.14 -16.83
N ILE A 92 1.55 -0.99 -16.84
CA ILE A 92 1.52 -2.18 -15.99
C ILE A 92 2.64 -3.12 -16.44
N ALA A 93 3.51 -3.47 -15.51
CA ALA A 93 4.56 -4.45 -15.72
C ALA A 93 4.73 -5.28 -14.44
N THR A 94 4.75 -6.61 -14.60
CA THR A 94 5.12 -7.52 -13.52
C THR A 94 6.59 -7.86 -13.66
N ALA A 95 7.34 -7.72 -12.56
CA ALA A 95 8.74 -8.15 -12.54
C ALA A 95 8.84 -9.65 -12.25
N ARG A 96 10.07 -10.18 -12.33
CA ARG A 96 10.34 -11.55 -11.85
C ARG A 96 9.88 -11.67 -10.39
N GLN A 97 9.05 -12.68 -10.13
CA GLN A 97 8.55 -12.95 -8.79
C GLN A 97 9.69 -13.42 -7.87
N THR A 98 9.69 -12.92 -6.64
CA THR A 98 10.68 -13.24 -5.61
C THR A 98 10.15 -14.35 -4.71
N GLN A 99 11.02 -15.26 -4.27
CA GLN A 99 10.64 -16.31 -3.33
C GLN A 99 10.31 -15.69 -1.96
N PHE A 100 9.18 -16.08 -1.37
CA PHE A 100 8.89 -15.74 0.02
C PHE A 100 9.77 -16.59 0.94
N PRO A 101 10.43 -15.99 1.96
CA PRO A 101 11.33 -16.73 2.85
C PRO A 101 10.58 -17.83 3.63
N ASP A 102 11.04 -19.08 3.54
CA ASP A 102 10.36 -20.22 4.17
C ASP A 102 10.33 -20.16 5.70
N ALA A 103 11.38 -19.56 6.26
CA ALA A 103 11.55 -19.31 7.69
C ALA A 103 10.62 -18.21 8.24
N CYS A 104 9.91 -17.48 7.37
CA CYS A 104 9.03 -16.39 7.78
C CYS A 104 7.54 -16.73 7.62
N ARG A 105 6.70 -15.93 8.26
CA ARG A 105 5.24 -15.87 8.08
C ARG A 105 4.80 -14.43 8.00
N LEU A 106 3.67 -14.21 7.35
CA LEU A 106 2.93 -12.97 7.48
C LEU A 106 1.89 -13.16 8.58
N LEU A 107 1.79 -12.22 9.52
CA LEU A 107 0.77 -12.21 10.55
C LEU A 107 -0.12 -10.99 10.32
N PHE A 108 -1.39 -11.25 9.98
CA PHE A 108 -2.39 -10.19 9.92
C PHE A 108 -3.02 -10.02 11.30
N CYS A 109 -3.16 -8.77 11.74
CA CYS A 109 -3.75 -8.42 13.03
C CYS A 109 -4.72 -7.25 12.84
N HIS A 110 -6.02 -7.45 13.07
CA HIS A 110 -7.00 -6.37 13.00
C HIS A 110 -6.91 -5.47 14.23
N SER A 111 -7.07 -4.15 14.06
CA SER A 111 -7.04 -3.17 15.15
C SER A 111 -8.29 -3.22 16.04
N GLY A 112 -9.39 -3.76 15.54
CA GLY A 112 -10.70 -3.72 16.22
C GLY A 112 -11.52 -2.46 15.89
N VAL A 113 -10.97 -1.54 15.09
CA VAL A 113 -11.64 -0.31 14.62
C VAL A 113 -12.06 -0.48 13.16
N THR A 114 -13.27 -0.02 12.80
CA THR A 114 -13.80 -0.09 11.44
C THR A 114 -13.75 1.25 10.72
N ASN A 115 -13.72 1.24 9.39
CA ASN A 115 -13.65 2.46 8.56
C ASN A 115 -14.85 3.40 8.77
N GLU A 116 -16.02 2.85 9.12
CA GLU A 116 -17.24 3.62 9.41
C GLU A 116 -17.07 4.58 10.59
N GLN A 117 -16.07 4.33 11.43
CA GLN A 117 -15.74 5.15 12.61
C GLN A 117 -14.77 6.29 12.28
N ASN A 118 -14.27 6.39 11.04
CA ASN A 118 -13.30 7.41 10.62
C ASN A 118 -13.82 8.30 9.50
N ALA A 119 -14.62 9.31 9.90
CA ALA A 119 -15.25 10.27 8.98
C ALA A 119 -14.25 11.12 8.17
N ASP A 120 -12.97 11.18 8.58
CA ASP A 120 -11.94 12.01 7.96
C ASP A 120 -11.17 11.31 6.84
N PHE A 121 -11.37 10.00 6.62
CA PHE A 121 -10.57 9.21 5.68
C PHE A 121 -10.59 9.74 4.24
N ALA A 122 -11.78 10.14 3.75
CA ALA A 122 -11.91 10.74 2.42
C ALA A 122 -11.14 12.06 2.30
N HIS A 123 -11.17 12.88 3.35
CA HIS A 123 -10.45 14.16 3.40
C HIS A 123 -8.94 13.96 3.38
N ILE A 124 -8.43 13.00 4.18
CA ILE A 124 -7.02 12.63 4.24
C ILE A 124 -6.53 12.17 2.85
N THR A 125 -7.27 11.27 2.20
CA THR A 125 -6.92 10.74 0.88
C THR A 125 -6.88 11.83 -0.18
N HIS A 126 -7.89 12.71 -0.19
CA HIS A 126 -7.93 13.86 -1.10
C HIS A 126 -6.72 14.78 -0.89
N ARG A 127 -6.42 15.12 0.38
CA ARG A 127 -5.27 15.96 0.74
C ARG A 127 -3.95 15.36 0.27
N HIS A 128 -3.79 14.04 0.34
CA HIS A 128 -2.58 13.35 -0.13
C HIS A 128 -2.42 13.42 -1.64
N ARG A 129 -3.53 13.24 -2.37
CA ARG A 129 -3.54 13.39 -3.83
C ARG A 129 -3.14 14.81 -4.24
N GLU A 130 -3.72 15.82 -3.60
CA GLU A 130 -3.38 17.23 -3.84
C GLU A 130 -1.91 17.56 -3.51
N SER A 131 -1.39 17.05 -2.38
CA SER A 131 0.03 17.19 -2.02
C SER A 131 0.96 16.69 -3.12
N VAL A 132 0.67 15.51 -3.68
CA VAL A 132 1.49 14.91 -4.73
C VAL A 132 1.37 15.71 -6.03
N ILE A 133 0.14 15.98 -6.49
CA ILE A 133 -0.09 16.70 -7.75
C ILE A 133 0.61 18.05 -7.74
N ARG A 134 0.37 18.85 -6.69
CA ARG A 134 0.95 20.20 -6.57
C ARG A 134 2.46 20.16 -6.34
N GLY A 135 2.96 19.18 -5.58
CA GLY A 135 4.39 18.96 -5.41
C GLY A 135 5.10 18.66 -6.74
N LEU A 136 4.53 17.79 -7.57
CA LEU A 136 5.07 17.50 -8.91
C LEU A 136 5.03 18.71 -9.84
N GLN A 137 3.98 19.53 -9.79
CA GLN A 137 3.89 20.76 -10.59
C GLN A 137 5.00 21.76 -10.21
N ILE A 138 5.17 22.03 -8.91
CA ILE A 138 6.24 22.90 -8.40
C ILE A 138 7.61 22.39 -8.85
N LEU A 139 7.85 21.07 -8.80
CA LEU A 139 9.11 20.49 -9.26
C LEU A 139 9.30 20.65 -10.77
N ASN A 140 8.29 20.41 -11.60
CA ASN A 140 8.42 20.62 -13.05
C ASN A 140 8.71 22.08 -13.41
N GLU A 141 8.15 23.04 -12.67
CA GLU A 141 8.37 24.47 -12.91
C GLU A 141 9.74 24.94 -12.46
N LYS A 142 10.21 24.49 -11.29
CA LYS A 142 11.48 24.93 -10.70
C LYS A 142 12.68 24.12 -11.19
N TYR A 143 12.49 22.84 -11.48
CA TYR A 143 13.54 21.93 -11.95
C TYR A 143 13.47 21.79 -13.48
N GLN A 144 13.82 22.85 -14.20
CA GLN A 144 13.80 22.88 -15.67
C GLN A 144 15.10 22.34 -16.28
N LYS A 145 15.29 21.01 -16.25
CA LYS A 145 16.26 20.35 -17.15
C LYS A 145 15.56 19.99 -18.46
N LYS A 146 16.12 20.46 -19.59
CA LYS A 146 15.51 20.44 -20.93
C LYS A 146 15.06 19.06 -21.44
N ASP A 147 15.51 17.97 -20.82
CA ASP A 147 15.26 16.59 -21.30
C ASP A 147 14.62 15.66 -20.25
N ILE A 148 14.17 16.18 -19.11
CA ILE A 148 13.60 15.35 -18.03
C ILE A 148 12.19 15.83 -17.69
N LYS A 149 11.20 14.98 -17.96
CA LYS A 149 9.79 15.22 -17.60
C LYS A 149 9.44 14.42 -16.34
N ILE A 150 8.84 15.09 -15.35
CA ILE A 150 8.44 14.46 -14.08
C ILE A 150 6.91 14.27 -14.11
N ASP A 151 6.45 13.11 -14.58
CA ASP A 151 5.02 12.79 -14.66
C ASP A 151 4.54 11.98 -13.45
N HIS A 152 5.44 11.20 -12.83
CA HIS A 152 5.10 10.29 -11.74
C HIS A 152 6.13 10.35 -10.60
N ILE A 153 5.71 9.95 -9.40
CA ILE A 153 6.59 9.81 -8.21
C ILE A 153 7.86 9.03 -8.51
N ARG A 154 7.75 7.92 -9.25
CA ARG A 154 8.90 7.08 -9.62
C ARG A 154 9.97 7.82 -10.42
N ASP A 155 9.61 8.90 -11.11
CA ASP A 155 10.52 9.70 -11.92
C ASP A 155 11.41 10.59 -11.06
N LEU A 156 11.05 10.79 -9.78
CA LEU A 156 11.82 11.54 -8.79
C LEU A 156 12.94 10.75 -8.11
N LEU A 157 13.16 9.48 -8.48
CA LEU A 157 14.32 8.75 -7.97
C LEU A 157 15.63 9.39 -8.47
N PRO A 158 16.66 9.57 -7.63
CA PRO A 158 17.89 10.29 -7.99
C PRO A 158 18.51 9.79 -9.31
N LYS A 159 18.62 8.45 -9.46
CA LYS A 159 19.16 7.82 -10.67
C LYS A 159 18.38 8.15 -11.96
N ARG A 160 17.07 8.42 -11.89
CA ARG A 160 16.26 8.81 -13.06
C ARG A 160 16.41 10.29 -13.42
N LEU A 161 16.68 11.13 -12.43
CA LEU A 161 16.93 12.56 -12.62
C LEU A 161 18.39 12.89 -12.93
N HIS A 162 19.25 11.87 -12.99
CA HIS A 162 20.71 12.01 -13.05
C HIS A 162 21.22 12.91 -11.92
N LEU A 163 20.74 12.64 -10.71
CA LEU A 163 21.13 13.30 -9.47
C LEU A 163 21.79 12.28 -8.53
N ASP A 164 22.76 12.75 -7.77
CA ASP A 164 23.26 12.07 -6.59
C ASP A 164 22.28 12.26 -5.40
N THR A 165 22.50 11.53 -4.30
CA THR A 165 21.59 11.54 -3.14
C THR A 165 21.47 12.93 -2.50
N ASP A 166 22.54 13.72 -2.48
CA ASP A 166 22.53 15.10 -2.00
C ASP A 166 21.70 16.02 -2.91
N GLY A 167 21.82 15.86 -4.23
CA GLY A 167 20.99 16.56 -5.21
C GLY A 167 19.50 16.24 -5.09
N PHE A 168 19.15 15.03 -4.62
CA PHE A 168 17.77 14.70 -4.26
C PHE A 168 17.26 15.54 -3.09
N TYR A 169 18.04 15.69 -2.01
CA TYR A 169 17.62 16.51 -0.88
C TYR A 169 17.49 18.00 -1.24
N GLU A 170 18.36 18.49 -2.12
CA GLU A 170 18.24 19.84 -2.69
C GLU A 170 16.94 19.99 -3.50
N LEU A 171 16.62 19.02 -4.36
CA LEU A 171 15.39 19.01 -5.15
C LEU A 171 14.15 19.04 -4.26
N ILE A 172 14.10 18.21 -3.21
CA ILE A 172 12.95 18.15 -2.30
C ILE A 172 12.72 19.48 -1.56
N ARG A 173 13.79 20.22 -1.22
CA ARG A 173 13.65 21.55 -0.60
C ARG A 173 12.93 22.56 -1.49
N LEU A 174 12.90 22.37 -2.81
CA LEU A 174 12.14 23.25 -3.72
C LEU A 174 10.63 23.20 -3.47
N VAL A 175 10.14 22.10 -2.88
CA VAL A 175 8.75 21.93 -2.48
C VAL A 175 8.57 22.49 -1.06
N PRO A 176 7.64 23.43 -0.85
CA PRO A 176 7.33 23.96 0.49
C PRO A 176 6.85 22.85 1.44
N GLU A 177 7.13 23.00 2.73
CA GLU A 177 6.62 22.09 3.76
C GLU A 177 5.10 21.95 3.69
N HIS A 178 4.43 23.10 3.55
CA HIS A 178 2.99 23.20 3.44
C HIS A 178 2.59 24.13 2.30
N LEU A 179 1.49 23.81 1.63
CA LEU A 179 0.86 24.63 0.61
C LEU A 179 -0.48 25.16 1.10
N THR A 180 -0.84 26.35 0.64
CA THR A 180 -2.22 26.85 0.60
C THR A 180 -2.58 27.15 -0.85
N ASP A 181 -3.86 27.31 -1.17
CA ASP A 181 -4.28 27.66 -2.53
C ASP A 181 -3.62 28.97 -3.02
N ALA A 182 -3.51 29.97 -2.14
CA ALA A 182 -2.81 31.22 -2.44
C ALA A 182 -1.31 30.99 -2.71
N HIS A 183 -0.67 30.09 -1.96
CA HIS A 183 0.74 29.75 -2.15
C HIS A 183 0.96 29.04 -3.48
N PHE A 184 0.06 28.13 -3.87
CA PHE A 184 0.14 27.38 -5.12
C PHE A 184 0.00 28.31 -6.34
N LEU A 185 -0.98 29.22 -6.34
CA LEU A 185 -1.18 30.18 -7.42
C LEU A 185 0.03 31.12 -7.61
N ASN A 186 0.68 31.51 -6.51
CA ASN A 186 1.87 32.35 -6.55
C ASN A 186 3.12 31.60 -7.05
N GLN A 187 3.21 30.28 -6.87
CA GLN A 187 4.35 29.49 -7.35
C GLN A 187 4.23 29.09 -8.82
N THR A 188 3.01 28.81 -9.30
CA THR A 188 2.77 28.24 -10.65
C THR A 188 2.46 29.26 -11.75
N GLY A 189 2.43 30.56 -11.43
CA GLY A 189 2.12 31.60 -12.42
C GLY A 189 0.67 31.60 -12.94
N GLY A 190 -0.21 30.78 -12.35
CA GLY A 190 -1.66 30.83 -12.53
C GLY A 190 -2.20 30.14 -13.79
N THR A 191 -2.50 28.85 -13.68
CA THR A 191 -3.68 28.26 -14.35
C THR A 191 -4.36 27.30 -13.39
N SER A 192 -5.52 27.71 -12.88
CA SER A 192 -6.43 26.83 -12.13
C SER A 192 -6.80 25.65 -13.03
N SER A 193 -6.53 24.43 -12.59
CA SER A 193 -7.00 23.24 -13.30
C SER A 193 -8.53 23.26 -13.33
N ASN A 194 -9.10 23.28 -14.53
CA ASN A 194 -10.54 23.13 -14.76
C ASN A 194 -11.04 21.83 -14.09
N GLY A 195 -11.92 21.99 -13.11
CA GLY A 195 -12.67 20.91 -12.49
C GLY A 195 -13.79 21.52 -11.65
N ASN A 196 -15.03 21.41 -12.14
CA ASN A 196 -16.24 21.74 -11.41
C ASN A 196 -16.31 20.93 -10.11
N ASP A 197 -15.90 21.48 -8.98
CA ASP A 197 -16.34 20.97 -7.69
C ASP A 197 -16.79 22.12 -6.78
N GLN A 198 -18.10 22.14 -6.51
CA GLN A 198 -18.80 23.21 -5.80
C GLN A 198 -18.70 23.05 -4.27
N THR A 199 -17.52 22.74 -3.74
CA THR A 199 -17.26 22.83 -2.31
C THR A 199 -16.23 23.91 -2.04
N LYS A 200 -16.71 25.16 -1.97
CA LYS A 200 -16.01 26.25 -1.28
C LYS A 200 -15.74 25.83 0.16
N THR A 201 -14.50 25.64 0.59
CA THR A 201 -14.18 25.69 2.04
C THR A 201 -12.69 25.75 2.38
N VAL A 202 -12.28 26.92 2.90
CA VAL A 202 -11.06 27.21 3.69
C VAL A 202 -9.73 26.96 2.98
N ALA A 203 -8.79 27.90 3.05
CA ALA A 203 -7.41 27.67 2.61
C ALA A 203 -6.81 26.50 3.41
N GLN A 204 -6.96 25.28 2.90
CA GLN A 204 -6.50 24.08 3.58
C GLN A 204 -4.98 24.03 3.48
N LEU A 205 -4.34 23.86 4.63
CA LEU A 205 -2.91 23.68 4.71
C LEU A 205 -2.59 22.24 4.26
N ILE A 206 -1.97 22.09 3.10
CA ILE A 206 -1.64 20.82 2.45
C ILE A 206 -0.17 20.48 2.76
N PRO A 207 0.15 19.40 3.51
CA PRO A 207 1.53 19.08 3.90
C PRO A 207 2.31 18.42 2.75
N ALA A 208 2.62 19.21 1.72
CA ALA A 208 3.10 18.74 0.43
C ALA A 208 4.42 17.98 0.52
N ARG A 209 5.44 18.56 1.18
CA ARG A 209 6.79 17.98 1.23
C ARG A 209 6.83 16.65 1.96
N ASN A 210 6.22 16.58 3.15
CA ASN A 210 6.18 15.37 3.96
C ASN A 210 5.56 14.19 3.21
N ILE A 211 4.44 14.43 2.53
CA ILE A 211 3.74 13.42 1.74
C ILE A 211 4.54 13.05 0.49
N LEU A 212 5.15 14.04 -0.17
CA LEU A 212 5.97 13.77 -1.34
C LEU A 212 7.19 12.92 -1.00
N VAL A 213 7.88 13.21 0.10
CA VAL A 213 8.99 12.39 0.61
C VAL A 213 8.52 10.97 0.93
N TYR A 214 7.36 10.82 1.58
CA TYR A 214 6.78 9.51 1.84
C TYR A 214 6.59 8.72 0.55
N MET A 215 5.94 9.31 -0.45
CA MET A 215 5.64 8.62 -1.70
C MET A 215 6.90 8.18 -2.45
N ILE A 216 7.92 9.03 -2.50
CA ILE A 216 9.19 8.70 -3.16
C ILE A 216 9.95 7.64 -2.36
N GLY A 217 10.01 7.82 -1.03
CA GLY A 217 10.63 6.88 -0.11
C GLY A 217 9.98 5.50 -0.18
N GLU A 218 8.65 5.44 -0.21
CA GLU A 218 7.88 4.19 -0.29
C GLU A 218 8.11 3.48 -1.61
N TYR A 219 8.12 4.23 -2.73
CA TYR A 219 8.48 3.65 -4.03
C TYR A 219 9.91 3.10 -4.03
N ALA A 220 10.87 3.82 -3.45
CA ALA A 220 12.25 3.35 -3.31
C ALA A 220 12.34 2.11 -2.40
N ARG A 221 11.63 2.09 -1.26
CA ARG A 221 11.55 0.97 -0.32
C ARG A 221 10.96 -0.26 -0.94
N CYS A 222 9.88 -0.17 -1.73
CA CYS A 222 9.31 -1.33 -2.40
C CYS A 222 10.34 -2.01 -3.31
N ARG A 223 11.21 -1.24 -3.98
CA ARG A 223 12.28 -1.80 -4.82
C ARG A 223 13.37 -2.43 -3.97
N GLU A 224 13.79 -1.75 -2.90
CA GLU A 224 14.81 -2.25 -1.98
C GLU A 224 14.35 -3.52 -1.25
N LEU A 225 13.07 -3.61 -0.90
CA LEU A 225 12.47 -4.79 -0.28
C LEU A 225 12.67 -6.04 -1.13
N ILE A 226 12.45 -5.93 -2.45
CA ILE A 226 12.70 -7.04 -3.40
C ILE A 226 14.18 -7.42 -3.44
N VAL A 227 15.07 -6.43 -3.38
CA VAL A 227 16.52 -6.63 -3.33
C VAL A 227 16.92 -7.40 -2.06
N ARG A 228 16.44 -6.98 -0.88
CA ARG A 228 16.67 -7.66 0.41
C ARG A 228 16.15 -9.09 0.43
N LEU A 229 14.92 -9.29 -0.03
CA LEU A 229 14.31 -10.62 -0.09
C LEU A 229 15.06 -11.57 -1.03
N ASN A 230 15.54 -11.09 -2.18
CA ASN A 230 16.35 -11.89 -3.09
C ASN A 230 17.71 -12.28 -2.48
N MET A 231 18.24 -11.46 -1.57
CA MET A 231 19.45 -11.76 -0.79
C MET A 231 19.17 -12.60 0.47
N SER A 232 17.92 -13.00 0.71
CA SER A 232 17.48 -13.64 1.97
C SER A 232 17.75 -12.79 3.22
N ASP A 233 17.89 -11.47 3.07
CA ASP A 233 18.03 -10.51 4.17
C ASP A 233 16.65 -10.17 4.74
N THR A 234 16.13 -11.07 5.56
CA THR A 234 14.79 -10.93 6.17
C THR A 234 14.74 -9.85 7.25
N GLU A 235 15.87 -9.60 7.92
CA GLU A 235 16.00 -8.52 8.90
C GLU A 235 15.98 -7.15 8.21
N GLY A 236 16.74 -6.99 7.12
CA GLY A 236 16.70 -5.81 6.28
C GLY A 236 15.31 -5.57 5.68
N ALA A 237 14.63 -6.63 5.20
CA ALA A 237 13.25 -6.55 4.76
C ALA A 237 12.31 -6.07 5.90
N GLY A 238 12.46 -6.63 7.10
CA GLY A 238 11.72 -6.21 8.30
C GLY A 238 11.94 -4.74 8.64
N ARG A 239 13.19 -4.27 8.63
CA ARG A 239 13.54 -2.85 8.83
C ARG A 239 12.81 -1.93 7.84
N LEU A 240 12.71 -2.31 6.56
CA LEU A 240 12.00 -1.50 5.56
C LEU A 240 10.50 -1.38 5.88
N LEU A 241 9.87 -2.44 6.41
CA LEU A 241 8.47 -2.38 6.88
C LEU A 241 8.32 -1.40 8.05
N ARG A 242 9.28 -1.37 8.99
CA ARG A 242 9.26 -0.42 10.11
C ARG A 242 9.34 1.03 9.61
N ILE A 243 10.25 1.30 8.67
CA ILE A 243 10.41 2.64 8.07
C ILE A 243 9.16 3.06 7.30
N SER A 244 8.54 2.14 6.55
CA SER A 244 7.25 2.38 5.87
C SER A 244 6.20 2.82 6.90
N HIS A 245 6.05 2.06 7.99
CA HIS A 245 5.09 2.38 9.04
C HIS A 245 5.38 3.72 9.73
N ASP A 246 6.65 4.06 10.00
CA ASP A 246 7.00 5.35 10.60
C ASP A 246 6.52 6.55 9.76
N GLY A 247 6.36 6.38 8.45
CA GLY A 247 5.77 7.37 7.57
C GLY A 247 4.25 7.50 7.70
N GLU A 248 3.58 6.48 8.23
CA GLU A 248 2.13 6.39 8.36
C GLU A 248 1.64 6.76 9.77
N ARG A 249 2.51 6.59 10.78
CA ARG A 249 2.20 6.76 12.20
C ARG A 249 1.56 8.11 12.56
N VAL A 250 0.65 8.05 13.53
CA VAL A 250 0.06 9.22 14.19
C VAL A 250 0.37 9.27 15.69
N ALA A 251 0.74 8.13 16.27
CA ALA A 251 1.09 7.92 17.66
C ALA A 251 2.27 6.94 17.81
N VAL A 252 2.86 6.92 19.00
CA VAL A 252 3.88 5.96 19.43
C VAL A 252 3.67 5.60 20.90
N ARG A 253 3.84 4.33 21.25
CA ARG A 253 3.75 3.84 22.61
C ARG A 253 5.08 4.05 23.33
N LYS A 254 5.09 4.91 24.35
CA LYS A 254 6.23 5.10 25.26
C LYS A 254 5.79 4.92 26.71
N ASN A 255 6.54 4.12 27.47
CA ASN A 255 6.28 3.86 28.90
C ASN A 255 4.81 3.46 29.18
N GLY A 256 4.21 2.67 28.29
CA GLY A 256 2.82 2.22 28.41
C GLY A 256 1.74 3.25 28.04
N ARG A 257 2.11 4.42 27.50
CA ARG A 257 1.16 5.45 27.03
C ARG A 257 1.36 5.77 25.56
N LEU A 258 0.28 6.12 24.87
CA LEU A 258 0.34 6.63 23.51
C LEU A 258 0.64 8.13 23.52
N GLU A 259 1.73 8.50 22.83
CA GLU A 259 2.12 9.88 22.58
C GLU A 259 1.91 10.22 21.11
N LYS A 260 1.59 11.48 20.81
CA LYS A 260 1.45 11.96 19.44
C LYS A 260 2.78 11.86 18.70
N PHE A 261 2.78 11.22 17.53
CA PHE A 261 3.94 11.12 16.65
C PHE A 261 3.88 12.18 15.56
N ARG A 262 4.99 12.90 15.33
CA ARG A 262 5.11 13.91 14.29
C ARG A 262 6.53 13.88 13.72
N LEU A 263 6.62 13.69 12.42
CA LEU A 263 7.85 13.83 11.64
C LEU A 263 7.66 14.93 10.60
N HIS A 264 8.63 15.84 10.52
CA HIS A 264 8.62 16.99 9.62
C HIS A 264 9.93 17.06 8.86
N TYR A 265 9.84 17.09 7.54
CA TYR A 265 10.97 17.34 6.65
C TYR A 265 11.21 18.84 6.51
N THR A 266 11.79 19.46 7.54
CA THR A 266 12.11 20.89 7.50
C THR A 266 13.29 21.20 6.59
N ASP A 267 13.49 22.48 6.27
CA ASP A 267 14.66 22.91 5.50
C ASP A 267 15.97 22.59 6.22
N GLU A 268 16.00 22.69 7.56
CA GLU A 268 17.16 22.32 8.37
C GLU A 268 17.45 20.82 8.25
N LEU A 269 16.44 19.97 8.43
CA LEU A 269 16.61 18.52 8.31
C LEU A 269 17.12 18.14 6.92
N LEU A 270 16.52 18.68 5.86
CA LEU A 270 16.95 18.38 4.49
C LEU A 270 18.36 18.90 4.20
N THR A 271 18.75 20.03 4.77
CA THR A 271 20.12 20.56 4.65
C THR A 271 21.13 19.65 5.34
N ASP A 272 20.79 19.10 6.51
CA ASP A 272 21.68 18.18 7.22
C ASP A 272 21.77 16.82 6.51
N LEU A 273 20.64 16.30 6.00
CA LEU A 273 20.64 15.11 5.14
C LEU A 273 21.46 15.32 3.87
N GLN A 274 21.36 16.49 3.23
CA GLN A 274 22.18 16.85 2.07
C GLN A 274 23.67 16.82 2.41
N LYS A 275 24.10 17.41 3.54
CA LYS A 275 25.51 17.39 3.97
C LYS A 275 26.01 15.97 4.21
N ILE A 276 25.19 15.14 4.87
CA ILE A 276 25.55 13.74 5.13
C ILE A 276 25.66 12.99 3.79
N ALA A 277 24.70 13.16 2.89
CA ALA A 277 24.70 12.53 1.57
C ALA A 277 25.90 12.95 0.71
N ALA A 278 26.32 14.22 0.77
CA ALA A 278 27.49 14.70 0.04
C ALA A 278 28.80 14.04 0.52
N GLN A 279 28.87 13.61 1.78
CA GLN A 279 30.02 12.90 2.34
C GLN A 279 29.93 11.39 2.14
N ASN A 280 28.74 10.82 2.30
CA ASN A 280 28.47 9.40 2.17
C ASN A 280 27.02 9.18 1.67
N PRO A 281 26.80 9.08 0.34
CA PRO A 281 25.46 8.94 -0.22
C PRO A 281 24.68 7.71 0.27
N GLU A 282 25.39 6.66 0.70
CA GLU A 282 24.80 5.39 1.12
C GLU A 282 24.37 5.38 2.60
N SER A 283 24.71 6.40 3.40
CA SER A 283 24.30 6.47 4.81
C SER A 283 22.92 7.07 5.02
N VAL A 284 22.38 7.76 4.01
CA VAL A 284 21.05 8.38 4.02
C VAL A 284 20.34 8.10 2.68
N PRO A 285 20.13 6.82 2.32
CA PRO A 285 19.50 6.49 1.06
C PRO A 285 18.02 6.93 1.06
N VAL A 286 17.47 7.19 -0.13
CA VAL A 286 16.08 7.64 -0.30
C VAL A 286 15.06 6.67 0.31
N TYR A 287 15.32 5.36 0.26
CA TYR A 287 14.42 4.36 0.84
C TYR A 287 14.38 4.42 2.38
N GLU A 288 15.37 5.02 3.05
CA GLU A 288 15.32 5.20 4.51
C GLU A 288 14.54 6.45 4.93
N GLN A 289 14.08 7.26 3.97
CA GLN A 289 13.28 8.45 4.26
C GLN A 289 11.82 8.05 4.41
N SER A 290 11.36 7.87 5.65
CA SER A 290 9.98 7.46 5.93
C SER A 290 8.96 8.43 5.35
N GLY A 291 9.24 9.74 5.36
CA GLY A 291 8.24 10.75 5.02
C GLY A 291 7.17 10.86 6.10
N SER A 292 6.04 11.50 5.80
CA SER A 292 4.91 11.55 6.75
C SER A 292 3.58 11.77 6.01
N VAL A 293 2.75 10.74 5.97
CA VAL A 293 1.36 10.75 5.44
C VAL A 293 0.32 10.66 6.55
N GLN A 294 0.67 10.19 7.75
CA GLN A 294 -0.25 10.19 8.91
C GLN A 294 -1.58 9.46 8.64
N THR A 295 -1.53 8.37 7.88
CA THR A 295 -2.69 7.54 7.51
C THR A 295 -3.02 6.49 8.56
N SER A 296 -2.19 6.26 9.57
CA SER A 296 -2.45 5.27 10.62
C SER A 296 -3.49 5.74 11.64
N SER A 297 -3.74 4.91 12.65
CA SER A 297 -4.53 5.25 13.83
C SER A 297 -3.75 4.91 15.10
N PRO A 298 -4.09 5.50 16.27
CA PRO A 298 -3.45 5.16 17.53
C PRO A 298 -3.54 3.66 17.87
N GLU A 299 -4.64 3.01 17.49
CA GLU A 299 -4.88 1.58 17.67
C GLU A 299 -3.94 0.72 16.83
N ILE A 300 -3.76 1.08 15.55
CA ILE A 300 -2.82 0.39 14.66
C ILE A 300 -1.38 0.62 15.13
N ASP A 301 -1.03 1.86 15.50
CA ASP A 301 0.31 2.20 15.97
C ASP A 301 0.66 1.44 17.26
N GLU A 302 -0.31 1.32 18.20
CA GLU A 302 -0.13 0.53 19.41
C GLU A 302 0.06 -0.96 19.10
N LEU A 303 -0.71 -1.50 18.16
CA LEU A 303 -0.61 -2.89 17.74
C LEU A 303 0.78 -3.16 17.13
N VAL A 304 1.25 -2.28 16.25
CA VAL A 304 2.59 -2.38 15.64
C VAL A 304 3.69 -2.28 16.70
N ASP A 305 3.58 -1.36 17.66
CA ASP A 305 4.56 -1.22 18.74
C ASP A 305 4.60 -2.45 19.65
N LEU A 306 3.42 -3.04 19.95
CA LEU A 306 3.34 -4.28 20.69
C LEU A 306 4.00 -5.43 19.92
N LEU A 307 3.74 -5.55 18.61
CA LEU A 307 4.39 -6.53 17.75
C LEU A 307 5.92 -6.37 17.74
N HIS A 308 6.44 -5.15 17.56
CA HIS A 308 7.89 -4.90 17.56
C HIS A 308 8.56 -5.20 18.91
N SER A 309 7.80 -5.27 20.00
CA SER A 309 8.30 -5.68 21.31
C SER A 309 8.49 -7.20 21.48
N ILE A 310 8.09 -7.99 20.48
CA ILE A 310 8.18 -9.45 20.48
C ILE A 310 9.42 -9.88 19.71
N ASN A 311 10.31 -10.62 20.36
CA ASN A 311 11.50 -11.16 19.70
C ASN A 311 11.10 -12.12 18.57
N GLY A 312 11.72 -11.98 17.39
CA GLY A 312 11.37 -12.70 16.16
C GLY A 312 10.26 -12.05 15.32
N VAL A 313 9.76 -10.87 15.72
CA VAL A 313 9.03 -9.98 14.79
C VAL A 313 10.05 -9.10 14.06
N LEU A 314 10.21 -9.34 12.76
CA LEU A 314 11.22 -8.68 11.93
C LEU A 314 10.78 -7.26 11.57
N GLY A 315 9.50 -7.08 11.25
CA GLY A 315 8.89 -5.78 10.98
C GLY A 315 7.39 -5.88 10.86
N ALA A 316 6.70 -4.75 11.05
CA ALA A 316 5.26 -4.66 10.91
C ALA A 316 4.88 -3.26 10.45
N HIS A 317 3.83 -3.17 9.64
CA HIS A 317 3.29 -1.93 9.10
C HIS A 317 1.78 -2.03 8.93
N ILE A 318 1.14 -0.94 8.54
CA ILE A 318 -0.31 -0.92 8.33
C ILE A 318 -0.73 -1.88 7.22
N TRP A 319 -1.94 -2.40 7.33
CA TRP A 319 -2.59 -3.15 6.25
C TRP A 319 -3.81 -2.39 5.73
N GLY A 320 -3.87 -2.22 4.41
CA GLY A 320 -4.96 -1.52 3.73
C GLY A 320 -4.64 -0.03 3.54
N TYR A 321 -5.68 0.80 3.56
CA TYR A 321 -5.56 2.24 3.33
C TYR A 321 -5.30 3.07 4.59
N GLY A 322 -5.29 2.40 5.75
CA GLY A 322 -5.17 3.01 7.06
C GLY A 322 -6.45 3.62 7.59
N ALA A 323 -6.33 4.38 8.69
CA ALA A 323 -7.39 5.04 9.45
C ALA A 323 -8.39 4.08 10.15
N ALA A 324 -8.48 2.85 9.67
CA ALA A 324 -8.97 1.65 10.34
C ALA A 324 -8.32 0.40 9.70
N GLY A 325 -8.80 -0.80 10.04
CA GLY A 325 -8.26 -2.05 9.51
C GLY A 325 -7.24 -2.67 10.47
N GLY A 326 -6.01 -2.94 10.03
CA GLY A 326 -5.06 -3.70 10.84
C GLY A 326 -3.59 -3.46 10.51
N ALA A 327 -2.74 -4.34 11.02
CA ALA A 327 -1.32 -4.39 10.70
C ALA A 327 -0.98 -5.73 10.03
N LEU A 328 0.04 -5.70 9.19
CA LEU A 328 0.70 -6.88 8.63
C LEU A 328 2.13 -6.95 9.19
N ALA A 329 2.48 -8.07 9.80
CA ALA A 329 3.80 -8.30 10.35
C ALA A 329 4.55 -9.40 9.60
N LEU A 330 5.82 -9.18 9.30
CA LEU A 330 6.76 -10.21 8.92
C LEU A 330 7.39 -10.77 10.19
N VAL A 331 7.14 -12.04 10.46
CA VAL A 331 7.59 -12.73 11.68
C VAL A 331 8.34 -14.00 11.35
N GLU A 332 9.22 -14.44 12.24
CA GLU A 332 9.77 -15.79 12.19
C GLU A 332 8.65 -16.82 12.36
N LYS A 333 8.75 -17.93 11.63
CA LYS A 333 7.70 -18.96 11.57
C LYS A 333 7.30 -19.51 12.95
N ASN A 334 8.26 -19.67 13.84
CA ASN A 334 8.10 -20.21 15.19
C ASN A 334 7.52 -19.21 16.21
N VAL A 335 7.34 -17.94 15.83
CA VAL A 335 6.88 -16.87 16.74
C VAL A 335 5.41 -16.52 16.54
N VAL A 336 4.75 -17.09 15.51
CA VAL A 336 3.32 -16.84 15.21
C VAL A 336 2.42 -17.02 16.43
N ASP A 337 2.51 -18.16 17.12
CA ASP A 337 1.63 -18.45 18.26
C ASP A 337 1.92 -17.52 19.45
N VAL A 338 3.19 -17.18 19.68
CA VAL A 338 3.62 -16.21 20.70
C VAL A 338 3.03 -14.83 20.41
N CYS A 339 3.05 -14.38 19.15
CA CYS A 339 2.40 -13.13 18.76
C CYS A 339 0.90 -13.16 19.02
N ILE A 340 0.21 -14.24 18.62
CA ILE A 340 -1.24 -14.38 18.80
C ILE A 340 -1.61 -14.32 20.27
N GLU A 341 -0.94 -15.09 21.12
CA GLU A 341 -1.19 -15.11 22.57
C GLU A 341 -0.96 -13.73 23.20
N ARG A 342 0.14 -13.08 22.82
CA ARG A 342 0.50 -11.77 23.37
C ARG A 342 -0.48 -10.67 22.96
N LEU A 343 -0.87 -10.63 21.68
CA LEU A 343 -1.90 -9.71 21.22
C LEU A 343 -3.26 -9.99 21.87
N GLU A 344 -3.62 -11.26 22.06
CA GLU A 344 -4.86 -11.62 22.75
C GLU A 344 -4.89 -11.07 24.17
N ASN A 345 -3.81 -11.22 24.93
CA ASN A 345 -3.76 -10.85 26.34
C ASN A 345 -3.49 -9.35 26.58
N GLU A 346 -2.70 -8.69 25.72
CA GLU A 346 -2.29 -7.29 25.93
C GLU A 346 -3.05 -6.28 25.07
N TYR A 347 -3.67 -6.71 23.96
CA TYR A 347 -4.38 -5.83 23.05
C TYR A 347 -5.89 -6.08 23.03
N TYR A 348 -6.32 -7.30 22.65
CA TYR A 348 -7.73 -7.62 22.40
C TYR A 348 -8.56 -7.76 23.69
N LYS A 349 -8.19 -8.66 24.61
CA LYS A 349 -8.94 -8.91 25.86
C LYS A 349 -9.12 -7.65 26.72
N PRO A 350 -8.08 -6.81 26.97
CA PRO A 350 -8.24 -5.60 27.78
C PRO A 350 -9.22 -4.59 27.20
N ARG A 351 -9.44 -4.63 25.88
CA ARG A 351 -10.35 -3.72 25.15
C ARG A 351 -11.73 -4.32 24.89
N GLY A 352 -11.93 -5.60 25.20
CA GLY A 352 -13.17 -6.31 24.86
C GLY A 352 -13.35 -6.49 23.35
N PHE A 353 -12.27 -6.43 22.56
CA PHE A 353 -12.32 -6.65 21.12
C PHE A 353 -12.36 -8.14 20.80
N GLU A 354 -13.11 -8.50 19.76
CA GLU A 354 -13.01 -9.82 19.17
C GLU A 354 -11.63 -10.02 18.57
N LYS A 355 -11.00 -11.15 18.90
CA LYS A 355 -9.68 -11.50 18.39
C LYS A 355 -9.76 -11.80 16.90
N MET A 356 -9.14 -10.96 16.08
CA MET A 356 -8.97 -11.20 14.64
C MET A 356 -7.49 -11.11 14.26
N VAL A 357 -6.81 -12.24 14.41
CA VAL A 357 -5.38 -12.41 14.10
C VAL A 357 -5.18 -13.77 13.45
N PHE A 358 -4.41 -13.82 12.36
CA PHE A 358 -4.08 -15.09 11.70
C PHE A 358 -2.75 -15.02 10.94
N GLY A 359 -2.04 -16.15 10.94
CA GLY A 359 -0.84 -16.34 10.14
C GLY A 359 -1.18 -16.72 8.70
N SER A 360 -0.39 -16.23 7.75
CA SER A 360 -0.53 -16.49 6.32
C SER A 360 0.81 -16.64 5.62
N ARG A 361 0.75 -17.14 4.39
CA ARG A 361 1.84 -17.19 3.41
C ARG A 361 1.29 -16.69 2.07
N PRO A 362 2.13 -16.19 1.17
CA PRO A 362 1.67 -15.88 -0.19
C PRO A 362 1.01 -17.11 -0.83
N VAL A 363 -0.21 -16.93 -1.32
CA VAL A 363 -1.01 -17.97 -1.98
C VAL A 363 -1.13 -17.67 -3.48
N SER A 364 -1.63 -18.65 -4.24
CA SER A 364 -1.97 -18.42 -5.65
C SER A 364 -3.16 -17.46 -5.78
N GLY A 365 -3.23 -16.78 -6.92
CA GLY A 365 -4.38 -15.97 -7.31
C GLY A 365 -5.62 -16.79 -7.64
N CYS A 366 -6.57 -16.17 -8.35
CA CYS A 366 -7.83 -16.81 -8.75
C CYS A 366 -7.59 -18.09 -9.57
N GLY A 367 -8.25 -19.17 -9.17
CA GLY A 367 -8.17 -20.48 -9.83
C GLY A 367 -9.53 -21.18 -9.87
N GLY A 368 -9.63 -22.24 -10.68
CA GLY A 368 -10.81 -23.10 -10.74
C GLY A 368 -10.55 -24.44 -10.06
N ILE A 369 -11.55 -24.96 -9.35
CA ILE A 369 -11.57 -26.33 -8.84
C ILE A 369 -12.65 -27.07 -9.60
N HIS A 370 -12.32 -28.25 -10.14
CA HIS A 370 -13.27 -29.10 -10.83
C HIS A 370 -13.50 -30.36 -10.00
N PHE A 371 -14.71 -30.52 -9.47
CA PHE A 371 -15.11 -31.73 -8.77
C PHE A 371 -15.59 -32.77 -9.78
N SER A 372 -15.11 -33.99 -9.68
CA SER A 372 -15.69 -35.13 -10.39
C SER A 372 -16.99 -35.59 -9.71
N ALA A 373 -17.86 -36.27 -10.45
CA ALA A 373 -19.12 -36.80 -9.92
C ALA A 373 -18.92 -37.80 -8.76
N VAL A 374 -17.76 -38.47 -8.72
CA VAL A 374 -17.41 -39.44 -7.67
C VAL A 374 -17.02 -38.72 -6.37
N GLU A 375 -16.38 -37.56 -6.46
CA GLU A 375 -15.97 -36.76 -5.28
C GLU A 375 -17.17 -36.09 -4.61
N LEU A 376 -18.22 -35.74 -5.36
CA LEU A 376 -19.45 -35.17 -4.79
C LEU A 376 -20.22 -36.17 -3.93
N GLN A 377 -20.27 -37.45 -4.32
CA GLN A 377 -20.91 -38.51 -3.53
C GLN A 377 -20.18 -38.79 -2.20
N ALA A 378 -18.90 -38.48 -2.11
CA ALA A 378 -18.12 -38.64 -0.88
C ALA A 378 -18.26 -37.44 0.09
N ILE A 379 -18.81 -36.32 -0.38
CA ILE A 379 -19.12 -35.14 0.47
C ILE A 379 -20.55 -35.23 1.02
N GLU A 380 -21.44 -35.95 0.33
CA GLU A 380 -22.84 -36.17 0.74
C GLU A 380 -23.02 -37.31 1.78
N ASN A 381 -21.99 -38.12 2.03
CA ASN A 381 -21.95 -39.15 3.08
C ASN A 381 -21.01 -38.73 4.21
#